data_AF-A0A937WYP6-F1
#
_entry.id   AF-A0A937WYP6-F1
#
_cell.length_a   1.000
_cell.length_b   1.000
_cell.length_c   1.000
_cell.angle_alpha   90.00
_cell.angle_beta   90.00
_cell.angle_gamma   90.00
#
_symmetry.space_group_name_H-M   'P 1'
#
loop_
_entity.id
_entity.type
_entity.pdbx_description
1 polymer ?
#
loop_
_entity_poly.entity_id
_entity_poly.type
_entity_poly.pdbx_seq_one_letter_code
_entity_poly.pdbx_strand_id
1 'polypeptide(L)'
;MRVSHDLLPMTRDPLSHYGNLEAVVRGIREHRPLDLNAEQWHKEHPSESFDIWAEQARGCLLTGLHYDPGPLDLRAEILDREEREDYIQELVLFNTTPWIRVAGYFL
;
A
#
# COMPACT_ATOMS: atom_id res chain seq x y z
N MET A 1 21.78 -33.11 41.48
CA MET A 1 22.16 -31.86 40.81
C MET A 1 21.58 -31.90 39.40
N ARG A 2 20.43 -31.27 39.16
CA ARG A 2 19.77 -31.25 37.83
C ARG A 2 20.37 -30.11 37.01
N VAL A 3 21.00 -30.45 35.88
CA VAL A 3 21.49 -29.47 34.93
C VAL A 3 20.29 -28.96 34.12
N SER A 4 19.99 -27.67 34.24
CA SER A 4 18.98 -27.00 33.42
C SER A 4 19.43 -27.05 31.96
N HIS A 5 18.64 -27.71 31.10
CA HIS A 5 18.96 -27.86 29.67
C HIS A 5 18.79 -26.54 28.89
N ASP A 6 18.29 -25.48 29.53
CA ASP A 6 17.97 -24.19 28.91
C ASP A 6 19.19 -23.25 28.74
N LEU A 7 20.39 -23.67 29.12
CA LEU A 7 21.62 -22.84 29.09
C LEU A 7 22.72 -23.36 28.17
N LEU A 8 22.39 -24.25 27.23
CA LEU A 8 23.35 -24.63 26.20
C LEU A 8 23.27 -23.63 25.05
N PRO A 9 24.26 -22.73 24.86
CA PRO A 9 24.29 -21.87 23.70
C PRO A 9 24.34 -22.76 22.46
N MET A 10 23.39 -22.57 21.54
CA MET A 10 23.40 -23.29 20.27
C MET A 10 24.70 -22.98 19.55
N THR A 11 25.52 -24.00 19.31
CA THR A 11 26.82 -23.87 18.63
C THR A 11 26.69 -23.41 17.17
N ARG A 12 25.47 -23.44 16.61
CA ARG A 12 25.14 -23.01 15.24
C ARG A 12 23.72 -22.46 15.23
N ASP A 13 23.50 -21.43 14.41
CA ASP A 13 22.15 -20.92 14.16
C ASP A 13 21.25 -22.04 13.60
N PRO A 14 19.97 -22.10 14.00
CA PRO A 14 19.05 -23.11 13.53
C PRO A 14 18.95 -23.11 11.99
N LEU A 15 19.01 -24.30 11.37
CA LEU A 15 18.94 -24.44 9.91
C LEU A 15 17.62 -23.91 9.30
N SER A 16 16.58 -23.68 10.12
CA SER A 16 15.34 -23.00 9.72
C SER A 16 15.53 -21.56 9.26
N HIS A 17 16.69 -20.96 9.52
CA HIS A 17 17.02 -19.60 9.07
C HIS A 17 17.78 -19.59 7.73
N TYR A 18 18.19 -20.74 7.19
CA TYR A 18 18.82 -20.80 5.87
C TYR A 18 17.77 -20.48 4.78
N GLY A 19 18.01 -19.41 4.01
CA GLY A 19 17.04 -18.90 3.04
C GLY A 19 15.93 -18.03 3.65
N ASN A 20 16.00 -17.72 4.94
CA ASN A 20 15.04 -16.84 5.58
C ASN A 20 15.29 -15.38 5.15
N LEU A 21 14.32 -14.78 4.48
CA LEU A 21 14.37 -13.39 4.04
C LEU A 21 14.00 -12.39 5.14
N GLU A 22 13.66 -12.82 6.35
CA GLU A 22 13.20 -11.96 7.45
C GLU A 22 14.19 -10.83 7.77
N ALA A 23 15.50 -11.12 7.81
CA ALA A 23 16.51 -10.08 8.04
C ALA A 23 16.55 -9.04 6.90
N VAL A 24 16.38 -9.49 5.66
CA VAL A 24 16.30 -8.62 4.48
C VAL A 24 15.01 -7.79 4.51
N VAL A 25 13.88 -8.42 4.82
CA VAL A 25 12.56 -7.76 4.94
C VAL A 25 12.57 -6.73 6.07
N ARG A 26 13.18 -7.04 7.21
CA ARG A 26 13.39 -6.09 8.31
C ARG A 26 14.28 -4.93 7.90
N GLY A 27 15.42 -5.21 7.27
CA GLY A 27 16.29 -4.15 6.73
C GLY A 27 15.57 -3.25 5.74
N ILE A 28 14.74 -3.81 4.86
CA ILE A 28 13.89 -3.03 3.94
C ILE A 28 12.88 -2.17 4.71
N ARG A 29 12.23 -2.71 5.75
CA ARG A 29 11.27 -1.98 6.59
C ARG A 29 11.91 -0.85 7.39
N GLU A 30 13.09 -1.08 7.96
CA GLU A 30 13.84 -0.09 8.74
C GLU A 30 14.28 1.12 7.90
N HIS A 31 14.47 0.93 6.59
CA HIS A 31 14.83 1.99 5.66
C HIS A 31 13.64 2.51 4.84
N ARG A 32 12.40 2.10 5.16
CA ARG A 32 11.20 2.67 4.52
C ARG A 32 10.89 4.02 5.16
N PRO A 33 10.86 5.11 4.38
CA PRO A 33 10.58 6.44 4.90
C PRO A 33 9.15 6.59 5.44
N LEU A 34 8.23 5.68 5.15
CA LEU A 34 6.88 5.71 5.72
C LEU A 34 6.40 4.33 6.16
N ASP A 35 6.36 4.14 7.47
CA ASP A 35 5.29 3.34 8.08
C ASP A 35 4.01 4.19 7.93
N LEU A 36 3.18 3.89 6.92
CA LEU A 36 1.95 4.61 6.58
C LEU A 36 0.84 4.32 7.62
N ASN A 37 1.18 4.46 8.89
CA ASN A 37 0.32 4.18 10.03
C ASN A 37 -0.21 5.50 10.60
N ALA A 38 -1.48 5.79 10.33
CA ALA A 38 -2.13 7.01 10.77
C ALA A 38 -2.15 7.16 12.30
N GLU A 39 -2.31 6.07 13.05
CA GLU A 39 -2.35 6.11 14.51
C GLU A 39 -0.99 6.44 15.11
N GLN A 40 0.07 5.82 14.59
CA GLN A 40 1.44 6.09 15.03
C GLN A 40 1.84 7.53 14.70
N TRP A 41 1.53 7.97 13.48
CA TRP A 41 1.75 9.36 13.08
C TRP A 41 1.01 10.35 13.98
N HIS A 42 -0.26 10.09 14.33
CA HIS A 42 -1.03 10.97 15.21
C HIS A 42 -0.48 11.01 16.64
N LYS A 43 0.08 9.90 17.16
CA LYS A 43 0.77 9.91 18.46
C LYS A 43 1.98 10.84 18.46
N GLU A 44 2.68 10.91 17.33
CA GLU A 44 3.84 11.79 17.13
C GLU A 44 3.44 13.23 16.81
N HIS A 45 2.26 13.44 16.22
CA HIS A 45 1.71 14.73 15.79
C HIS A 45 0.32 15.01 16.40
N PRO A 46 0.19 15.10 17.73
CA PRO A 46 -1.12 15.13 18.40
C PRO A 46 -1.95 16.40 18.16
N SER A 47 -1.32 17.46 17.65
CA SER A 47 -1.97 18.74 17.32
C SER A 47 -2.32 18.90 15.85
N GLU A 48 -1.94 17.95 15.00
CA GLU A 48 -2.19 18.00 13.55
C GLU A 48 -3.43 17.18 13.17
N SER A 49 -4.03 17.50 12.02
CA SER A 49 -5.20 16.76 11.53
C SER A 49 -4.80 15.56 10.68
N PHE A 50 -5.69 14.58 10.58
CA PHE A 50 -5.52 13.44 9.68
C PHE A 50 -5.49 13.83 8.20
N ASP A 51 -5.95 15.03 7.83
CA ASP A 51 -5.84 15.53 6.45
C ASP A 51 -4.37 15.79 6.08
N ILE A 52 -3.58 16.33 7.01
CA ILE A 52 -2.14 16.54 6.83
C ILE A 52 -1.43 15.19 6.66
N TRP A 53 -1.77 14.21 7.48
CA TRP A 53 -1.27 12.84 7.31
C TRP A 53 -1.62 12.27 5.94
N ALA A 54 -2.88 12.43 5.51
CA ALA A 54 -3.34 11.89 4.23
C ALA A 54 -2.59 12.52 3.03
N GLU A 55 -2.26 13.81 3.11
CA GLU A 55 -1.45 14.50 2.11
C GLU A 55 -0.01 13.94 2.06
N GLN A 56 0.64 13.82 3.22
CA GLN A 56 1.99 13.27 3.34
C GLN A 56 2.07 11.80 2.87
N ALA A 57 1.12 10.97 3.31
CA ALA A 57 1.00 9.58 2.93
C ALA A 57 0.80 9.42 1.41
N ARG A 58 -0.06 10.24 0.80
CA ARG A 58 -0.27 10.25 -0.64
C ARG A 58 1.01 10.65 -1.39
N GLY A 59 1.69 11.70 -0.96
CA GLY A 59 2.96 12.13 -1.57
C GLY A 59 4.04 11.05 -1.52
N CYS A 60 4.13 10.30 -0.42
CA CYS A 60 5.01 9.15 -0.31
C CYS A 60 4.67 8.04 -1.31
N LEU A 61 3.39 7.64 -1.35
CA LEU A 61 2.93 6.56 -2.22
C LEU A 61 3.16 6.90 -3.69
N LEU A 62 2.78 8.12 -4.10
CA LEU A 62 2.98 8.59 -5.47
C LEU A 62 4.47 8.57 -5.85
N THR A 63 5.34 9.09 -4.96
CA THR A 63 6.79 9.08 -5.18
C THR A 63 7.33 7.65 -5.28
N GLY A 64 6.95 6.77 -4.37
CA GLY A 64 7.44 5.39 -4.31
C GLY A 64 6.93 4.52 -5.46
N LEU A 65 5.75 4.81 -5.99
CA LEU A 65 5.19 4.15 -7.17
C LEU A 65 5.65 4.79 -8.48
N HIS A 66 6.47 5.84 -8.42
CA HIS A 66 6.85 6.67 -9.58
C HIS A 66 5.62 7.09 -10.40
N TYR A 67 4.53 7.41 -9.70
CA TYR A 67 3.25 7.73 -10.31
C TYR A 67 2.95 9.22 -10.15
N ASP A 68 2.92 9.93 -11.27
CA ASP A 68 2.41 11.30 -11.36
C ASP A 68 1.18 11.29 -12.28
N PRO A 69 -0.04 11.39 -11.73
CA PRO A 69 -1.25 11.40 -12.54
C PRO A 69 -1.39 12.68 -13.38
N GLY A 70 -0.65 13.75 -13.10
CA GLY A 70 -0.85 15.07 -13.71
C GLY A 70 -2.24 15.67 -13.41
N PRO A 71 -2.63 16.76 -14.09
CA PRO A 71 -3.97 17.34 -13.94
C PRO A 71 -5.03 16.42 -14.56
N LEU A 72 -5.82 15.76 -13.71
CA LEU A 72 -6.82 14.80 -14.16
C LEU A 72 -8.14 15.49 -14.55
N ASP A 73 -8.53 15.34 -15.81
CA ASP A 73 -9.86 15.74 -16.29
C ASP A 73 -10.81 14.54 -16.17
N LEU A 74 -11.82 14.61 -15.29
CA LEU A 74 -12.66 13.46 -14.94
C LEU A 74 -13.72 13.09 -16.01
N ARG A 75 -13.55 13.50 -17.28
CA ARG A 75 -14.49 13.26 -18.41
C ARG A 75 -14.75 11.77 -18.67
N ALA A 76 -15.54 11.15 -17.81
CA ALA A 76 -16.07 9.82 -17.97
C ALA A 76 -17.15 9.83 -19.06
N GLU A 77 -17.21 8.76 -19.83
CA GLU A 77 -18.12 8.59 -20.96
C GLU A 77 -18.66 7.17 -20.93
N ILE A 78 -19.99 7.04 -20.94
CA ILE A 78 -20.65 5.74 -21.06
C ILE A 78 -20.66 5.36 -22.54
N LEU A 79 -19.95 4.28 -22.88
CA LEU A 79 -19.88 3.74 -24.24
C LEU A 79 -21.00 2.74 -24.50
N ASP A 80 -21.42 2.00 -23.49
CA ASP A 80 -22.48 1.01 -23.55
C ASP A 80 -23.21 0.89 -22.21
N ARG A 81 -24.50 0.55 -22.27
CA ARG A 81 -25.38 0.41 -21.10
C ARG A 81 -26.40 -0.69 -21.35
N GLU A 82 -26.41 -1.70 -20.49
CA GLU A 82 -27.30 -2.85 -20.59
C GLU A 82 -28.06 -3.05 -19.28
N GLU A 83 -29.39 -3.11 -19.35
CA GLU A 83 -30.23 -3.46 -18.21
C GLU A 83 -30.19 -4.98 -17.99
N ARG A 84 -29.84 -5.40 -16.77
CA ARG A 84 -29.93 -6.78 -16.29
C ARG A 84 -31.09 -6.89 -15.32
N GLU A 85 -31.38 -8.12 -14.87
CA GLU A 85 -32.50 -8.37 -13.94
C GLU A 85 -32.35 -7.60 -12.61
N ASP A 86 -31.14 -7.58 -12.04
CA ASP A 86 -30.87 -7.00 -10.71
C ASP A 86 -29.97 -5.76 -10.72
N TYR A 87 -29.37 -5.40 -11.87
CA TYR A 87 -28.40 -4.32 -11.95
C TYR A 87 -28.30 -3.73 -13.36
N ILE A 88 -27.53 -2.65 -13.51
CA ILE A 88 -27.23 -2.04 -14.82
C ILE A 88 -25.74 -2.22 -15.06
N GLN A 89 -25.39 -2.82 -16.19
CA GLN A 89 -24.00 -2.91 -16.60
C GLN A 89 -23.65 -1.71 -17.50
N GLU A 90 -22.63 -0.94 -17.16
CA GLU A 90 -22.13 0.17 -17.99
C GLU A 90 -20.66 -0.03 -18.36
N LEU A 91 -20.33 0.11 -19.64
CA LEU A 91 -18.94 0.25 -20.08
C LEU A 91 -18.57 1.73 -20.07
N VAL A 92 -17.71 2.13 -19.15
CA VAL A 92 -17.33 3.54 -18.95
C VAL A 92 -15.87 3.76 -19.31
N LEU A 93 -15.61 4.75 -20.15
CA LEU A 93 -14.28 5.22 -20.52
C LEU A 93 -13.92 6.48 -19.73
N PHE A 94 -12.88 6.41 -18.90
CA PHE A 94 -12.46 7.50 -18.02
C PHE A 94 -10.95 7.73 -18.04
N ASN A 95 -10.52 8.94 -17.70
CA ASN A 95 -9.10 9.28 -17.66
C ASN A 95 -8.45 8.74 -16.38
N THR A 96 -7.24 8.21 -16.49
CA THR A 96 -6.36 7.90 -15.35
C THR A 96 -5.14 8.84 -15.29
N THR A 97 -4.78 9.41 -16.44
CA THR A 97 -3.82 10.50 -16.65
C THR A 97 -4.32 11.36 -17.82
N PRO A 98 -3.78 12.58 -18.07
CA PRO A 98 -4.25 13.45 -19.16
C PRO A 98 -4.23 12.82 -20.55
N TRP A 99 -3.38 11.80 -20.77
CA TRP A 99 -3.19 11.16 -22.07
C TRP A 99 -3.70 9.71 -22.12
N ILE A 100 -4.16 9.14 -21.01
CA ILE A 100 -4.62 7.74 -20.95
C ILE A 100 -6.07 7.66 -20.49
N ARG A 101 -6.92 7.13 -21.37
CA ARG A 101 -8.26 6.66 -21.04
C ARG A 101 -8.27 5.15 -20.87
N VAL A 102 -8.97 4.69 -19.84
CA VAL A 102 -9.17 3.28 -19.52
C VAL A 102 -10.67 3.00 -19.55
N ALA A 103 -11.05 1.87 -20.14
CA ALA A 103 -12.41 1.38 -20.14
C ALA A 103 -12.61 0.39 -18.98
N GLY A 104 -13.71 0.51 -18.27
CA GLY A 104 -14.10 -0.41 -17.20
C GLY A 104 -15.58 -0.74 -17.27
N TYR A 105 -15.94 -1.97 -16.89
CA TYR A 105 -17.33 -2.35 -16.66
C TYR A 105 -17.72 -2.04 -15.21
N PHE A 106 -18.87 -1.40 -15.04
CA PHE A 106 -19.48 -1.05 -13.77
C PHE A 106 -20.83 -1.77 -13.67
N LEU A 107 -21.15 -2.28 -12.47
CA LEU A 107 -22.34 -3.10 -12.18
C LEU A 107 -23.18 -2.43 -11.10
#